data_AF-A0A842HMG7-F1
#
_entry.id   AF-A0A842HMG7-F1
#
_cell.length_a   1.000
_cell.length_b   1.000
_cell.length_c   1.000
_cell.angle_alpha   90.00
_cell.angle_beta   90.00
_cell.angle_gamma   90.00
#
_symmetry.space_group_name_H-M   'P 1'
#
loop_
_entity.id
_entity.type
_entity.pdbx_description
1 polymer ?
#
loop_
_entity_poly.entity_id
_entity_poly.type
_entity_poly.pdbx_seq_one_letter_code
_entity_poly.pdbx_strand_id
1 'polypeptide(L)'
;MPYFRQFNQFHPFTGTVPLVPFFALRDIAERARTLLHGASIEQIIQLAESIEWMINSGLSRAHEDALSEGESPVTRGMHSDAKWLSEFISAYDVQPPTGKAFPNQHHAIAVLALWQVVDALLSIQPDLDVIGHHVKDVSESASVERQLMYAGKYVIDAMEAICVAEKLFEQHNNNRLSVILIPSAEDELKTAVKTRISLQAQAAAIEKHKTNHAARVRAIELYTSRNYSSVEAAAQAIAAQVFMAPRTVAKWIYDERKGRTTSLTAMPA
;
A
#
# COMPACT_ATOMS: atom_id res chain seq x y z
N MET A 1 11.86 6.57 -9.19
CA MET A 1 12.51 7.87 -9.00
C MET A 1 12.91 8.08 -7.56
N PRO A 2 14.20 8.22 -7.27
CA PRO A 2 14.63 8.72 -5.97
C PRO A 2 14.28 10.19 -5.77
N TYR A 3 14.04 10.61 -4.53
CA TYR A 3 13.99 12.01 -4.15
C TYR A 3 15.42 12.53 -4.25
N PHE A 4 15.66 13.42 -5.20
CA PHE A 4 16.98 14.00 -5.44
C PHE A 4 17.05 15.44 -4.94
N ARG A 5 16.21 15.80 -3.97
CA ARG A 5 16.12 17.17 -3.46
C ARG A 5 15.71 18.15 -4.55
N GLN A 6 14.70 17.78 -5.34
CA GLN A 6 14.08 18.65 -6.35
C GLN A 6 13.65 20.00 -5.74
N PHE A 7 13.31 20.02 -4.45
CA PHE A 7 13.01 21.26 -3.72
C PHE A 7 14.22 22.17 -3.42
N ASN A 8 15.45 21.74 -3.72
CA ASN A 8 16.62 22.62 -3.72
C ASN A 8 16.65 23.55 -4.94
N GLN A 9 16.05 23.14 -6.05
CA GLN A 9 15.97 23.92 -7.30
C GLN A 9 14.56 24.49 -7.55
N PHE A 10 13.55 23.99 -6.84
CA PHE A 10 12.19 24.50 -6.89
C PHE A 10 11.63 24.79 -5.50
N HIS A 11 11.28 26.06 -5.23
CA HIS A 11 10.70 26.40 -3.94
C HIS A 11 9.24 25.90 -3.84
N PRO A 12 8.88 25.06 -2.84
CA PRO A 12 7.56 24.39 -2.83
C PRO A 12 6.38 25.36 -2.75
N PHE A 13 6.54 26.48 -2.04
CA PHE A 13 5.48 27.49 -1.88
C PHE A 13 5.46 28.61 -2.94
N THR A 14 6.62 29.03 -3.44
CA THR A 14 6.75 30.24 -4.27
C THR A 14 7.33 29.96 -5.65
N GLY A 15 7.72 28.71 -5.93
CA GLY A 15 8.25 28.29 -7.23
C GLY A 15 7.26 28.60 -8.33
N THR A 16 7.72 29.29 -9.36
CA THR A 16 6.84 29.69 -10.47
C THR A 16 6.56 28.46 -11.34
N VAL A 17 5.28 28.26 -11.68
CA VAL A 17 4.84 27.20 -12.58
C VAL A 17 4.31 27.84 -13.86
N PRO A 18 4.95 27.65 -15.03
CA PRO A 18 4.48 28.19 -16.30
C PRO A 18 3.10 27.64 -16.69
N LEU A 19 2.32 28.46 -17.41
CA LEU A 19 0.99 28.10 -17.91
C LEU A 19 1.06 27.16 -19.12
N VAL A 20 2.13 27.24 -19.89
CA VAL A 20 2.35 26.51 -21.14
C VAL A 20 3.55 25.58 -20.92
N PRO A 21 3.51 24.33 -21.43
CA PRO A 21 2.47 23.73 -22.27
C PRO A 21 1.26 23.17 -21.52
N PHE A 22 1.33 22.96 -20.21
CA PHE A 22 0.25 22.33 -19.44
C PHE A 22 -0.36 23.30 -18.43
N PHE A 23 -1.52 23.87 -18.77
CA PHE A 23 -2.24 24.80 -17.91
C PHE A 23 -2.58 24.21 -16.52
N ALA A 24 -2.78 22.90 -16.44
CA ALA A 24 -3.13 22.19 -15.22
C ALA A 24 -2.03 22.20 -14.16
N LEU A 25 -0.75 22.33 -14.54
CA LEU A 25 0.36 22.26 -13.57
C LEU A 25 0.27 23.35 -12.50
N ARG A 26 -0.12 24.57 -12.89
CA ARG A 26 -0.26 25.68 -11.96
C ARG A 26 -1.37 25.42 -10.94
N ASP A 27 -2.53 24.97 -11.43
CA ASP A 27 -3.67 24.62 -10.57
C ASP A 27 -3.33 23.50 -9.59
N ILE A 28 -2.67 22.43 -10.06
CA ILE A 28 -2.20 21.33 -9.22
C ILE A 28 -1.26 21.84 -8.13
N ALA A 29 -0.29 22.70 -8.48
CA ALA A 29 0.64 23.27 -7.51
C ALA A 29 -0.06 24.15 -6.46
N GLU A 30 -1.00 25.00 -6.88
CA GLU A 30 -1.78 25.85 -5.97
C GLU A 30 -2.64 25.04 -5.00
N ARG A 31 -3.30 23.99 -5.48
CA ARG A 31 -4.08 23.06 -4.65
C ARG A 31 -3.19 22.31 -3.66
N ALA A 32 -2.04 21.80 -4.11
CA ALA A 32 -1.08 21.12 -3.24
C ALA A 32 -0.54 22.05 -2.15
N ARG A 33 -0.19 23.31 -2.50
CA ARG A 33 0.23 24.35 -1.54
C ARG A 33 -0.85 24.67 -0.51
N THR A 34 -2.11 24.67 -0.93
CA THR A 34 -3.26 24.90 -0.04
C THR A 34 -3.38 23.78 1.00
N LEU A 35 -3.22 22.52 0.58
CA LEU A 35 -3.21 21.38 1.50
C LEU A 35 -2.00 21.39 2.44
N LEU A 36 -0.87 21.94 2.00
CA LEU A 36 0.37 22.04 2.79
C LEU A 36 0.46 23.34 3.61
N HIS A 37 -0.64 24.08 3.71
CA HIS A 37 -0.65 25.34 4.44
C HIS A 37 -0.25 25.14 5.92
N GLY A 38 0.71 25.94 6.38
CA GLY A 38 1.24 25.87 7.75
C GLY A 38 2.42 24.90 7.94
N ALA A 39 2.82 24.15 6.91
CA ALA A 39 4.08 23.41 6.94
C ALA A 39 5.28 24.34 6.66
N SER A 40 6.43 24.06 7.27
CA SER A 40 7.70 24.69 6.90
C SER A 40 8.32 24.01 5.69
N ILE A 41 9.28 24.68 5.04
CA ILE A 41 10.00 24.12 3.89
C ILE A 41 10.80 22.88 4.33
N GLU A 42 11.43 22.94 5.49
CA GLU A 42 12.20 21.83 6.07
C GLU A 42 11.31 20.62 6.31
N GLN A 43 10.08 20.84 6.79
CA GLN A 43 9.10 19.78 6.99
C GLN A 43 8.67 19.13 5.68
N ILE A 44 8.49 19.92 4.61
CA ILE A 44 8.19 19.40 3.27
C ILE A 44 9.36 18.57 2.74
N ILE A 45 10.58 19.06 2.87
CA ILE A 45 11.80 18.36 2.42
C ILE A 45 11.94 17.02 3.16
N GLN A 46 11.82 17.02 4.49
CA GLN A 46 11.88 15.79 5.29
C GLN A 46 10.78 14.79 4.93
N LEU A 47 9.57 15.29 4.65
CA LEU A 47 8.46 14.44 4.25
C LEU A 47 8.70 13.83 2.85
N ALA A 48 9.30 14.58 1.94
CA ALA A 48 9.66 14.10 0.60
C ALA A 48 10.71 12.98 0.64
N GLU A 49 11.74 13.12 1.48
CA GLU A 49 12.72 12.05 1.75
C GLU A 49 12.04 10.80 2.33
N SER A 50 11.09 11.01 3.26
CA SER A 50 10.33 9.91 3.86
C SER A 50 9.43 9.19 2.84
N ILE A 51 8.79 9.94 1.93
CA ILE A 51 7.92 9.40 0.87
C ILE A 51 8.68 8.43 -0.02
N GLU A 52 9.88 8.80 -0.46
CA GLU A 52 10.69 7.94 -1.30
C GLU A 52 11.02 6.62 -0.58
N TRP A 53 11.47 6.72 0.67
CA TRP A 53 11.77 5.55 1.49
C TRP A 53 10.53 4.65 1.68
N MET A 54 9.34 5.24 1.91
CA MET A 54 8.09 4.50 2.06
C MET A 54 7.71 3.74 0.79
N ILE A 55 7.82 4.37 -0.38
CA ILE A 55 7.54 3.73 -1.68
C ILE A 55 8.53 2.60 -1.95
N ASN A 56 9.84 2.86 -1.82
CA ASN A 56 10.86 1.85 -2.07
C ASN A 56 10.73 0.66 -1.11
N SER A 57 10.50 0.91 0.18
CA SER A 57 10.33 -0.15 1.18
C SER A 57 9.04 -0.95 0.97
N GLY A 58 7.94 -0.28 0.58
CA GLY A 58 6.69 -0.95 0.25
C GLY A 58 6.81 -1.83 -1.00
N LEU A 59 7.49 -1.33 -2.04
CA LEU A 59 7.78 -2.11 -3.25
C LEU A 59 8.68 -3.32 -2.99
N SER A 60 9.71 -3.19 -2.16
CA SER A 60 10.56 -4.32 -1.79
C SER A 60 9.75 -5.43 -1.12
N ARG A 61 8.86 -5.08 -0.18
CA ARG A 61 7.96 -6.05 0.47
C ARG A 61 7.00 -6.69 -0.52
N ALA A 62 6.31 -5.88 -1.33
CA ALA A 62 5.38 -6.38 -2.34
C ALA A 62 6.06 -7.32 -3.35
N HIS A 63 7.33 -7.04 -3.69
CA HIS A 63 8.13 -7.88 -4.56
C HIS A 63 8.49 -9.22 -3.90
N GLU A 64 8.93 -9.20 -2.64
CA GLU A 64 9.22 -10.41 -1.86
C GLU A 64 7.97 -11.29 -1.68
N ASP A 65 6.83 -10.67 -1.38
CA ASP A 65 5.55 -11.34 -1.22
C ASP A 65 5.13 -12.01 -2.54
N ALA A 66 5.16 -11.29 -3.66
CA ALA A 66 4.82 -11.82 -4.98
C ALA A 66 5.72 -13.02 -5.37
N LEU A 67 7.03 -12.93 -5.11
CA LEU A 67 7.95 -14.05 -5.35
C LEU A 67 7.63 -15.27 -4.49
N SER A 68 7.23 -15.04 -3.22
CA SER A 68 6.86 -16.13 -2.30
C SER A 68 5.58 -16.85 -2.73
N GLU A 69 4.66 -16.13 -3.40
CA GLU A 69 3.40 -16.64 -3.92
C GLU A 69 3.53 -17.22 -5.35
N GLY A 70 4.73 -17.14 -5.94
CA GLY A 70 4.99 -17.61 -7.31
C GLY A 70 4.38 -16.70 -8.39
N GLU A 71 4.07 -15.46 -8.03
CA GLU A 71 3.53 -14.44 -8.93
C GLU A 71 4.63 -13.69 -9.69
N SER A 72 4.21 -12.83 -10.62
CA SER A 72 5.14 -11.99 -11.37
C SER A 72 5.79 -10.94 -10.46
N PRO A 73 7.08 -10.61 -10.66
CA PRO A 73 7.77 -9.66 -9.81
C PRO A 73 7.14 -8.25 -9.88
N VAL A 74 6.85 -7.66 -8.72
CA VAL A 74 6.33 -6.29 -8.65
C VAL A 74 7.44 -5.32 -9.02
N THR A 75 7.14 -4.36 -9.89
CA THR A 75 8.05 -3.29 -10.27
C THR A 75 7.37 -1.93 -10.15
N ARG A 76 8.15 -0.89 -9.81
CA ARG A 76 7.64 0.47 -9.62
C ARG A 76 6.87 1.00 -10.83
N GLY A 77 7.27 0.63 -12.05
CA GLY A 77 6.63 1.09 -13.28
C GLY A 77 5.24 0.53 -13.55
N MET A 78 4.73 -0.42 -12.76
CA MET A 78 3.39 -0.98 -12.97
C MET A 78 2.28 0.00 -12.61
N HIS A 79 2.52 0.92 -11.67
CA HIS A 79 1.56 1.91 -11.19
C HIS A 79 2.23 3.28 -10.98
N SER A 80 1.43 4.34 -10.83
CA SER A 80 1.93 5.64 -10.44
C SER A 80 2.46 5.64 -9.01
N ASP A 81 3.37 6.55 -8.70
CA ASP A 81 3.89 6.69 -7.34
C ASP A 81 2.78 7.10 -6.34
N ALA A 82 1.75 7.80 -6.81
CA ALA A 82 0.57 8.15 -6.00
C ALA A 82 -0.18 6.90 -5.56
N LYS A 83 -0.37 5.95 -6.48
CA LYS A 83 -1.01 4.67 -6.17
C LYS A 83 -0.17 3.84 -5.20
N TRP A 84 1.12 3.70 -5.46
CA TRP A 84 2.02 2.99 -4.54
C TRP A 84 2.03 3.59 -3.14
N LEU A 85 2.20 4.90 -3.05
CA LEU A 85 2.19 5.57 -1.76
C LEU A 85 0.84 5.38 -1.05
N SER A 86 -0.28 5.48 -1.76
CA SER A 86 -1.61 5.26 -1.17
C SER A 86 -1.80 3.86 -0.58
N GLU A 87 -1.26 2.85 -1.23
CA GLU A 87 -1.33 1.46 -0.75
C GLU A 87 -0.45 1.26 0.49
N PHE A 88 0.76 1.84 0.50
CA PHE A 88 1.75 1.58 1.55
C PHE A 88 1.69 2.55 2.73
N ILE A 89 1.19 3.78 2.55
CA ILE A 89 1.26 4.84 3.57
C ILE A 89 0.53 4.47 4.86
N SER A 90 -0.46 3.58 4.79
CA SER A 90 -1.17 3.08 5.98
C SER A 90 -0.30 2.20 6.88
N ALA A 91 0.73 1.56 6.34
CA ALA A 91 1.68 0.75 7.09
C ALA A 91 2.75 1.60 7.80
N TYR A 92 2.79 2.90 7.53
CA TYR A 92 3.73 3.84 8.12
C TYR A 92 2.99 4.84 9.01
N ASP A 93 3.56 5.13 10.18
CA ASP A 93 2.97 6.05 11.16
C ASP A 93 3.19 7.51 10.74
N VAL A 94 2.51 7.94 9.66
CA VAL A 94 2.53 9.33 9.20
C VAL A 94 1.47 10.12 9.98
N GLN A 95 1.80 10.39 11.23
CA GLN A 95 0.98 11.18 12.15
C GLN A 95 1.77 12.37 12.69
N PRO A 96 1.10 13.49 13.00
CA PRO A 96 1.78 14.64 13.53
C PRO A 96 2.22 14.36 14.97
N PRO A 97 3.38 14.89 15.41
CA PRO A 97 3.73 14.91 16.83
C PRO A 97 2.61 15.55 17.66
N THR A 98 2.48 15.18 18.92
CA THR A 98 1.44 15.70 19.81
C THR A 98 1.38 17.23 19.79
N GLY A 99 0.20 17.78 19.47
CA GLY A 99 -0.03 19.23 19.37
C GLY A 99 0.44 19.88 18.07
N LYS A 100 0.89 19.11 17.07
CA LYS A 100 1.19 19.58 15.71
C LYS A 100 0.08 19.19 14.75
N ALA A 101 -0.05 19.94 13.65
CA ALA A 101 -1.01 19.68 12.58
C ALA A 101 -0.38 18.91 11.40
N PHE A 102 0.95 18.71 11.41
CA PHE A 102 1.74 18.12 10.32
C PHE A 102 2.80 17.14 10.89
N PRO A 103 3.14 16.05 10.18
CA PRO A 103 2.56 15.58 8.92
C PRO A 103 1.29 14.73 9.11
N ASN A 104 0.49 14.60 8.05
CA ASN A 104 -0.63 13.67 7.95
C ASN A 104 -0.51 12.95 6.60
N GLN A 105 -1.26 11.87 6.39
CA GLN A 105 -1.22 11.11 5.12
C GLN A 105 -1.52 11.98 3.88
N HIS A 106 -2.52 12.86 3.95
CA HIS A 106 -2.83 13.77 2.84
C HIS A 106 -1.67 14.74 2.53
N HIS A 107 -0.92 15.17 3.55
CA HIS A 107 0.25 16.00 3.35
C HIS A 107 1.34 15.27 2.56
N ALA A 108 1.56 13.97 2.84
CA ALA A 108 2.55 13.20 2.10
C ALA A 108 2.18 13.08 0.61
N ILE A 109 0.92 12.79 0.31
CA ILE A 109 0.45 12.72 -1.07
C ILE A 109 0.50 14.11 -1.75
N ALA A 110 0.19 15.21 -1.03
CA ALA A 110 0.31 16.57 -1.56
C ALA A 110 1.77 16.96 -1.86
N VAL A 111 2.73 16.56 -1.01
CA VAL A 111 4.17 16.74 -1.28
C VAL A 111 4.59 15.95 -2.53
N LEU A 112 4.09 14.72 -2.70
CA LEU A 112 4.32 13.95 -3.91
C LEU A 112 3.75 14.66 -5.14
N ALA A 113 2.56 15.25 -5.06
CA ALA A 113 1.98 16.02 -6.16
C ALA A 113 2.87 17.21 -6.56
N LEU A 114 3.38 17.99 -5.59
CA LEU A 114 4.33 19.07 -5.88
C LEU A 114 5.61 18.55 -6.52
N TRP A 115 6.13 17.42 -6.05
CA TRP A 115 7.30 16.81 -6.67
C TRP A 115 7.02 16.45 -8.14
N GLN A 116 5.90 15.77 -8.44
CA GLN A 116 5.55 15.46 -9.84
C GLN A 116 5.38 16.72 -10.70
N VAL A 117 4.92 17.84 -10.13
CA VAL A 117 4.94 19.14 -10.82
C VAL A 117 6.37 19.55 -11.16
N VAL A 118 7.32 19.44 -10.22
CA VAL A 118 8.73 19.77 -10.51
C VAL A 118 9.30 18.88 -11.60
N ASP A 119 9.05 17.57 -11.56
CA ASP A 119 9.54 16.65 -12.60
C ASP A 119 8.97 17.00 -13.98
N ALA A 120 7.69 17.40 -14.05
CA ALA A 120 7.09 17.92 -15.27
C ALA A 120 7.79 19.20 -15.76
N LEU A 121 8.13 20.12 -14.85
CA LEU A 121 8.83 21.36 -15.19
C LEU A 121 10.23 21.10 -15.72
N LEU A 122 10.98 20.19 -15.09
CA LEU A 122 12.32 19.82 -15.55
C LEU A 122 12.28 19.11 -16.92
N SER A 123 11.18 18.41 -17.24
CA SER A 123 10.98 17.90 -18.61
C SER A 123 10.74 19.02 -19.63
N ILE A 124 10.03 20.09 -19.25
CA ILE A 124 9.72 21.22 -20.16
C ILE A 124 10.92 22.17 -20.30
N GLN A 125 11.66 22.36 -19.21
CA GLN A 125 12.79 23.28 -19.08
C GLN A 125 13.99 22.52 -18.49
N PRO A 126 14.66 21.67 -19.28
CA PRO A 126 15.79 20.86 -18.80
C PRO A 126 16.95 21.70 -18.26
N ASP A 127 17.07 22.95 -18.70
CA ASP A 127 18.05 23.93 -18.22
C ASP A 127 17.87 24.28 -16.73
N LEU A 128 16.70 24.03 -16.15
CA LEU A 128 16.45 24.20 -14.73
C LEU A 128 16.95 23.02 -13.87
N ASP A 129 17.34 21.89 -14.48
CA ASP A 129 17.80 20.71 -13.76
C ASP A 129 19.29 20.78 -13.40
N VAL A 130 19.65 21.77 -12.58
CA VAL A 130 21.04 22.06 -12.18
C VAL A 130 21.72 20.86 -11.50
N ILE A 131 20.94 20.01 -10.83
CA ILE A 131 21.43 18.82 -10.14
C ILE A 131 21.48 17.57 -11.02
N GLY A 132 21.04 17.64 -12.28
CA GLY A 132 21.02 16.53 -13.23
C GLY A 132 20.16 15.35 -12.76
N HIS A 133 19.09 15.62 -12.01
CA HIS A 133 18.18 14.59 -11.54
C HIS A 133 17.39 13.98 -12.70
N HIS A 134 16.73 14.85 -13.44
CA HIS A 134 15.81 14.53 -14.52
C HIS A 134 16.53 14.07 -15.79
N VAL A 135 17.80 14.49 -15.98
CA VAL A 135 18.67 14.03 -17.07
C VAL A 135 18.81 12.50 -17.13
N LYS A 136 18.65 11.79 -15.99
CA LYS A 136 18.67 10.32 -15.93
C LYS A 136 17.49 9.68 -16.67
N ASP A 137 16.37 10.38 -16.73
CA ASP A 137 15.12 9.88 -17.30
C ASP A 137 14.90 10.43 -18.71
N VAL A 138 15.23 11.70 -18.92
CA VAL A 138 15.16 12.38 -20.20
C VAL A 138 16.44 13.19 -20.39
N SER A 139 17.30 12.75 -21.32
CA SER A 139 18.48 13.52 -21.69
C SER A 139 18.11 14.93 -22.16
N GLU A 140 18.90 15.94 -21.81
CA GLU A 140 18.77 17.31 -22.35
C GLU A 140 18.78 17.34 -23.89
N SER A 141 19.47 16.39 -24.51
CA SER A 141 19.54 16.22 -25.97
C SER A 141 18.32 15.52 -26.58
N ALA A 142 17.34 15.11 -25.77
CA ALA A 142 16.13 14.47 -26.25
C ALA A 142 15.31 15.40 -27.15
N SER A 143 14.56 14.82 -28.08
CA SER A 143 13.64 15.61 -28.90
C SER A 143 12.58 16.30 -28.03
N VAL A 144 12.11 17.46 -28.49
CA VAL A 144 11.02 18.22 -27.84
C VAL A 144 9.78 17.33 -27.64
N GLU A 145 9.47 16.47 -28.61
CA GLU A 145 8.37 15.49 -28.50
C GLU A 145 8.55 14.54 -27.31
N ARG A 146 9.76 14.02 -27.11
CA ARG A 146 10.07 13.12 -26.00
C ARG A 146 10.01 13.85 -24.66
N GLN A 147 10.54 15.06 -24.59
CA GLN A 147 10.43 15.92 -23.40
C GLN A 147 8.97 16.19 -23.02
N LEU A 148 8.14 16.58 -23.99
CA LEU A 148 6.71 16.81 -23.78
C LEU A 148 5.94 15.54 -23.37
N MET A 149 6.33 14.38 -23.90
CA MET A 149 5.73 13.10 -23.49
C MET A 149 5.96 12.80 -22.01
N TYR A 150 7.19 12.98 -21.52
CA TYR A 150 7.49 12.79 -20.09
C TYR A 150 6.83 13.86 -19.22
N ALA A 151 6.88 15.13 -19.64
CA ALA A 151 6.16 16.20 -18.96
C ALA A 151 4.67 15.87 -18.82
N GLY A 152 4.03 15.40 -19.90
CA GLY A 152 2.63 14.98 -19.89
C GLY A 152 2.35 13.82 -18.93
N LYS A 153 3.26 12.83 -18.86
CA LYS A 153 3.16 11.75 -17.87
C LYS A 153 3.18 12.30 -16.44
N TYR A 154 4.14 13.16 -16.11
CA TYR A 154 4.24 13.74 -14.77
C TYR A 154 3.04 14.63 -14.43
N VAL A 155 2.46 15.34 -15.41
CA VAL A 155 1.21 16.11 -15.22
C VAL A 155 0.07 15.18 -14.80
N ILE A 156 -0.05 14.01 -15.44
CA ILE A 156 -1.08 13.00 -15.10
C ILE A 156 -0.83 12.45 -13.70
N ASP A 157 0.41 12.05 -13.39
CA ASP A 157 0.79 11.52 -12.08
C ASP A 157 0.58 12.57 -10.96
N ALA A 158 0.87 13.85 -11.24
CA ALA A 158 0.61 14.96 -10.33
C ALA A 158 -0.89 15.19 -10.11
N MET A 159 -1.70 15.09 -11.17
CA MET A 159 -3.15 15.21 -11.09
C MET A 159 -3.76 14.06 -10.26
N GLU A 160 -3.28 12.83 -10.46
CA GLU A 160 -3.71 11.69 -9.65
C GLU A 160 -3.37 11.91 -8.17
N ALA A 161 -2.12 12.30 -7.89
CA ALA A 161 -1.66 12.57 -6.53
C ALA A 161 -2.51 13.65 -5.85
N ILE A 162 -2.75 14.81 -6.48
CA ILE A 162 -3.51 15.87 -5.84
C ILE A 162 -4.97 15.46 -5.55
N CYS A 163 -5.60 14.72 -6.46
CA CYS A 163 -6.96 14.21 -6.23
C CYS A 163 -7.02 13.25 -5.03
N VAL A 164 -6.02 12.39 -4.89
CA VAL A 164 -5.92 11.49 -3.73
C VAL A 164 -5.67 12.28 -2.44
N ALA A 165 -4.80 13.28 -2.48
CA ALA A 165 -4.50 14.12 -1.32
C ALA A 165 -5.74 14.85 -0.81
N GLU A 166 -6.54 15.43 -1.71
CA GLU A 166 -7.79 16.11 -1.37
C GLU A 166 -8.82 15.16 -0.75
N LYS A 167 -8.99 13.97 -1.34
CA LYS A 167 -9.87 12.94 -0.79
C LYS A 167 -9.47 12.58 0.64
N LEU A 168 -8.17 12.39 0.90
CA LEU A 168 -7.67 12.07 2.25
C LEU A 168 -7.82 13.26 3.21
N PHE A 169 -7.68 14.49 2.72
CA PHE A 169 -7.90 15.70 3.51
C PHE A 169 -9.37 15.85 3.93
N GLU A 170 -10.31 15.62 3.01
CA GLU A 170 -11.74 15.59 3.30
C GLU A 170 -12.08 14.52 4.34
N GLN A 171 -11.57 13.30 4.17
CA GLN A 171 -11.75 12.22 5.14
C GLN A 171 -11.18 12.59 6.52
N HIS A 172 -9.99 13.16 6.56
CA HIS A 172 -9.36 13.63 7.79
C HIS A 172 -10.19 14.72 8.48
N ASN A 173 -10.69 15.70 7.74
CA ASN A 173 -11.53 16.77 8.30
C ASN A 173 -12.87 16.23 8.80
N ASN A 174 -13.51 15.33 8.06
CA ASN A 174 -14.76 14.69 8.48
C ASN A 174 -14.56 13.88 9.77
N ASN A 175 -13.45 13.14 9.89
CA ASN A 175 -13.11 12.40 11.10
C ASN A 175 -12.81 13.34 12.28
N ARG A 176 -12.15 14.49 12.04
CA ARG A 176 -11.94 15.48 13.10
C ARG A 176 -13.25 16.11 13.56
N LEU A 177 -14.14 16.43 12.64
CA LEU A 177 -15.45 17.00 12.94
C LEU A 177 -16.33 16.00 13.71
N SER A 178 -16.31 14.72 13.35
CA SER A 178 -17.08 13.70 14.08
C SER A 178 -16.60 13.53 15.53
N VAL A 179 -15.29 13.62 15.79
CA VAL A 179 -14.72 13.60 17.15
C VAL A 179 -15.17 14.81 17.97
N ILE A 180 -15.25 16.00 17.36
CA ILE A 180 -15.66 17.23 18.05
C ILE A 180 -17.17 17.24 18.32
N LEU A 181 -17.98 16.79 17.35
CA LEU A 181 -19.45 16.83 17.42
C LEU A 181 -20.06 15.73 18.28
N ILE A 182 -19.32 14.64 18.53
CA ILE A 182 -19.77 13.52 19.38
C ILE A 182 -18.79 13.37 20.56
N PRO A 183 -18.92 14.19 21.62
CA PRO A 183 -18.06 14.12 22.79
C PRO A 183 -18.46 12.94 23.69
N SER A 184 -18.25 11.70 23.24
CA SER A 184 -18.39 10.45 24.03
C SER A 184 -17.91 9.17 23.30
N ALA A 185 -17.24 9.25 22.15
CA ALA A 185 -16.99 8.08 21.31
C ALA A 185 -15.63 7.39 21.53
N GLU A 186 -14.84 7.76 22.53
CA GLU A 186 -13.48 7.21 22.66
C GLU A 186 -13.47 5.76 23.16
N ASP A 187 -14.37 5.42 24.08
CA ASP A 187 -14.56 4.03 24.51
C ASP A 187 -15.32 3.22 23.46
N GLU A 188 -16.38 3.78 22.87
CA GLU A 188 -17.17 3.10 21.85
C GLU A 188 -16.38 2.83 20.56
N LEU A 189 -15.53 3.75 20.09
CA LEU A 189 -14.67 3.56 18.92
C LEU A 189 -13.53 2.57 19.20
N LYS A 190 -12.92 2.61 20.39
CA LYS A 190 -11.92 1.60 20.81
C LYS A 190 -12.57 0.21 20.89
N THR A 191 -13.80 0.09 21.41
CA THR A 191 -14.54 -1.17 21.32
C THR A 191 -14.91 -1.52 19.89
N ALA A 192 -15.36 -0.58 19.05
CA ALA A 192 -15.76 -0.89 17.67
C ALA A 192 -14.57 -1.33 16.81
N VAL A 193 -13.39 -0.72 16.98
CA VAL A 193 -12.14 -1.12 16.32
C VAL A 193 -11.69 -2.49 16.82
N LYS A 194 -11.70 -2.75 18.14
CA LYS A 194 -11.41 -4.08 18.69
C LYS A 194 -12.40 -5.13 18.19
N THR A 195 -13.68 -4.82 18.14
CA THR A 195 -14.74 -5.71 17.63
C THR A 195 -14.54 -5.98 16.15
N ARG A 196 -14.17 -4.97 15.34
CA ARG A 196 -13.94 -5.15 13.90
C ARG A 196 -12.69 -5.98 13.62
N ILE A 197 -11.59 -5.75 14.35
CA ILE A 197 -10.38 -6.58 14.29
C ILE A 197 -10.70 -8.01 14.75
N SER A 198 -11.47 -8.17 15.82
CA SER A 198 -11.93 -9.47 16.32
C SER A 198 -12.81 -10.20 15.31
N LEU A 199 -13.75 -9.51 14.65
CA LEU A 199 -14.62 -10.08 13.63
C LEU A 199 -13.83 -10.49 12.38
N GLN A 200 -12.84 -9.70 11.98
CA GLN A 200 -11.97 -10.03 10.85
C GLN A 200 -11.05 -11.22 11.18
N ALA A 201 -10.50 -11.27 12.39
CA ALA A 201 -9.74 -12.43 12.88
C ALA A 201 -10.62 -13.69 13.01
N GLN A 202 -11.88 -13.53 13.45
CA GLN A 202 -12.85 -14.62 13.54
C GLN A 202 -13.26 -15.11 12.15
N ALA A 203 -13.50 -14.22 11.19
CA ALA A 203 -13.80 -14.60 9.80
C ALA A 203 -12.63 -15.33 9.15
N ALA A 204 -11.39 -14.83 9.33
CA ALA A 204 -10.18 -15.51 8.86
C ALA A 204 -9.97 -16.87 9.55
N ALA A 205 -10.28 -16.98 10.85
CA ALA A 205 -10.23 -18.25 11.56
C ALA A 205 -11.31 -19.23 11.07
N ILE A 206 -12.54 -18.76 10.82
CA ILE A 206 -13.63 -19.59 10.28
C ILE A 206 -13.25 -20.12 8.89
N GLU A 207 -12.73 -19.28 8.00
CA GLU A 207 -12.26 -19.71 6.67
C GLU A 207 -11.08 -20.70 6.77
N LYS A 208 -10.13 -20.46 7.68
CA LYS A 208 -9.04 -21.41 7.97
C LYS A 208 -9.57 -22.73 8.55
N HIS A 209 -10.61 -22.72 9.37
CA HIS A 209 -11.23 -23.92 9.92
C HIS A 209 -12.03 -24.69 8.86
N LYS A 210 -12.71 -24.01 7.94
CA LYS A 210 -13.40 -24.64 6.79
C LYS A 210 -12.42 -25.34 5.85
N THR A 211 -11.32 -24.68 5.48
CA THR A 211 -10.28 -25.25 4.62
C THR A 211 -9.58 -26.43 5.30
N ASN A 212 -9.26 -26.32 6.60
CA ASN A 212 -8.73 -27.44 7.38
C ASN A 212 -9.72 -28.60 7.51
N HIS A 213 -11.01 -28.32 7.67
CA HIS A 213 -12.06 -29.35 7.73
C HIS A 213 -12.14 -30.11 6.39
N ALA A 214 -12.18 -29.39 5.26
CA ALA A 214 -12.18 -29.99 3.93
C ALA A 214 -10.92 -30.83 3.68
N ALA A 215 -9.74 -30.33 4.07
CA ALA A 215 -8.48 -31.06 3.95
C ALA A 215 -8.48 -32.34 4.82
N ARG A 216 -9.06 -32.28 6.02
CA ARG A 216 -9.19 -33.45 6.93
C ARG A 216 -10.13 -34.50 6.35
N VAL A 217 -11.31 -34.11 5.84
CA VAL A 217 -12.27 -35.05 5.22
C VAL A 217 -11.60 -35.77 4.05
N ARG A 218 -10.99 -35.02 3.14
CA ARG A 218 -10.28 -35.57 1.98
C ARG A 218 -9.12 -36.50 2.40
N ALA A 219 -8.38 -36.16 3.46
CA ALA A 219 -7.31 -37.00 3.98
C ALA A 219 -7.83 -38.34 4.52
N ILE A 220 -8.98 -38.34 5.22
CA ILE A 220 -9.60 -39.56 5.74
C ILE A 220 -10.13 -40.42 4.59
N GLU A 221 -10.79 -39.83 3.59
CA GLU A 221 -11.26 -40.55 2.38
C GLU A 221 -10.10 -41.23 1.64
N LEU A 222 -9.01 -40.50 1.40
CA LEU A 222 -7.79 -41.03 0.77
C LEU A 222 -7.16 -42.16 1.59
N TYR A 223 -7.21 -42.04 2.92
CA TYR A 223 -6.74 -43.09 3.82
C TYR A 223 -7.64 -44.34 3.79
N THR A 224 -8.97 -44.20 3.75
CA THR A 224 -9.91 -45.33 3.70
C THR A 224 -9.97 -46.03 2.35
N SER A 225 -9.64 -45.33 1.27
CA SER A 225 -9.71 -45.86 -0.10
C SER A 225 -8.47 -46.66 -0.52
N ARG A 226 -7.39 -46.63 0.25
CA ARG A 226 -6.12 -47.30 -0.08
C ARG A 226 -5.57 -48.06 1.11
N ASN A 227 -4.99 -49.23 0.86
CA ASN A 227 -4.29 -50.00 1.88
C ASN A 227 -2.86 -49.49 2.05
N TYR A 228 -2.60 -48.83 3.18
CA TYR A 228 -1.26 -48.39 3.57
C TYR A 228 -0.66 -49.32 4.61
N SER A 229 0.67 -49.51 4.56
CA SER A 229 1.40 -50.38 5.48
C SER A 229 1.51 -49.83 6.92
N SER A 230 1.47 -48.51 7.09
CA SER A 230 1.42 -47.84 8.40
C SER A 230 0.73 -46.47 8.31
N VAL A 231 0.38 -45.89 9.46
CA VAL A 231 -0.24 -44.55 9.55
C VAL A 231 0.74 -43.48 9.11
N GLU A 232 2.01 -43.63 9.43
CA GLU A 232 3.10 -42.72 9.06
C GLU A 232 3.36 -42.75 7.55
N ALA A 233 3.33 -43.95 6.94
CA ALA A 233 3.45 -44.10 5.50
C ALA A 233 2.26 -43.48 4.75
N ALA A 234 1.05 -43.64 5.28
CA ALA A 234 -0.15 -42.99 4.75
C ALA A 234 -0.05 -41.47 4.87
N ALA A 235 0.34 -40.96 6.04
CA ALA A 235 0.43 -39.54 6.31
C ALA A 235 1.45 -38.84 5.41
N GLN A 236 2.60 -39.47 5.16
CA GLN A 236 3.62 -38.93 4.25
C GLN A 236 3.11 -38.86 2.80
N ALA A 237 2.37 -39.86 2.34
CA ALA A 237 1.83 -39.92 0.97
C ALA A 237 0.61 -39.00 0.75
N ILE A 238 -0.21 -38.78 1.77
CA ILE A 238 -1.43 -37.98 1.70
C ILE A 238 -1.15 -36.49 1.94
N ALA A 239 -0.17 -36.16 2.80
CA ALA A 239 0.22 -34.79 3.15
C ALA A 239 0.41 -33.86 1.94
N ALA A 240 1.12 -34.34 0.91
CA ALA A 240 1.36 -33.58 -0.31
C ALA A 240 0.08 -33.34 -1.14
N GLN A 241 -0.94 -34.21 -1.02
CA GLN A 241 -2.19 -34.12 -1.77
C GLN A 241 -3.23 -33.21 -1.11
N VAL A 242 -3.15 -33.04 0.21
CA VAL A 242 -4.03 -32.15 0.99
C VAL A 242 -3.33 -30.87 1.45
N PHE A 243 -2.10 -30.63 0.99
CA PHE A 243 -1.26 -29.46 1.32
C PHE A 243 -1.11 -29.22 2.83
N MET A 244 -0.92 -30.30 3.61
CA MET A 244 -0.77 -30.24 5.06
C MET A 244 0.52 -30.94 5.50
N ALA A 245 1.01 -30.58 6.68
CA ALA A 245 2.18 -31.25 7.26
C ALA A 245 1.87 -32.74 7.57
N PRO A 246 2.80 -33.68 7.28
CA PRO A 246 2.61 -35.11 7.55
C PRO A 246 2.22 -35.43 9.01
N ARG A 247 2.78 -34.70 9.98
CA ARG A 247 2.43 -34.84 11.40
C ARG A 247 0.95 -34.55 11.69
N THR A 248 0.39 -33.56 11.01
CA THR A 248 -1.02 -33.17 11.16
C THR A 248 -1.95 -34.24 10.58
N VAL A 249 -1.61 -34.76 9.40
CA VAL A 249 -2.37 -35.83 8.75
C VAL A 249 -2.33 -37.13 9.56
N ALA A 250 -1.15 -37.51 10.08
CA ALA A 250 -1.00 -38.67 10.96
C ALA A 250 -1.92 -38.56 12.18
N LYS A 251 -1.94 -37.39 12.83
CA LYS A 251 -2.82 -37.13 13.97
C LYS A 251 -4.30 -37.30 13.61
N TRP A 252 -4.75 -36.77 12.46
CA TRP A 252 -6.13 -36.93 12.01
C TRP A 252 -6.51 -38.40 11.79
N ILE A 253 -5.63 -39.19 11.19
CA ILE A 253 -5.85 -40.63 10.98
C ILE A 253 -5.90 -41.39 12.31
N TYR A 254 -5.05 -41.01 13.28
CA TYR A 254 -5.08 -41.60 14.63
C TYR A 254 -6.37 -41.27 15.39
N ASP A 255 -6.84 -40.03 15.30
CA ASP A 255 -8.07 -39.59 15.96
C ASP A 255 -9.30 -40.31 15.37
N GLU A 256 -9.30 -40.55 14.05
CA GLU A 256 -10.33 -41.35 13.35
C GLU A 256 -10.30 -42.82 13.79
N ARG A 257 -9.12 -43.47 13.81
CA ARG A 257 -8.97 -44.86 14.29
C ARG A 257 -9.41 -45.04 15.74
N LYS A 258 -9.28 -44.01 16.58
CA LYS A 258 -9.67 -44.03 17.99
C LYS A 258 -11.14 -43.65 18.23
N GLY A 259 -11.91 -43.39 17.18
CA GLY A 259 -13.32 -42.99 17.29
C GLY A 259 -13.53 -41.66 18.02
N ARG A 260 -12.52 -40.77 18.02
CA ARG A 260 -12.60 -39.46 18.68
C ARG A 260 -13.15 -38.37 17.76
N THR A 261 -13.64 -38.75 16.59
CA THR A 261 -14.26 -37.85 15.63
C THR A 261 -15.70 -37.55 16.03
N THR A 262 -16.01 -36.29 16.28
CA THR A 262 -17.39 -35.80 16.26
C THR A 262 -17.96 -36.01 14.85
N SER A 263 -19.09 -36.72 14.75
CA SER A 263 -19.75 -37.13 13.50
C SER A 263 -19.73 -36.05 12.42
N LEU A 264 -19.26 -36.40 11.22
CA LEU A 264 -19.13 -35.53 10.03
C LEU A 264 -20.46 -35.00 9.45
N THR A 265 -21.58 -35.22 10.14
CA THR A 265 -22.96 -34.90 9.71
C THR A 265 -23.68 -33.88 10.59
N ALA A 266 -23.03 -33.26 11.58
CA ALA A 266 -23.67 -32.31 12.47
C ALA A 266 -23.00 -30.92 12.46
N MET A 267 -23.32 -30.09 11.46
CA MET A 267 -23.36 -28.64 11.64
C MET A 267 -24.66 -28.11 11.00
N PRO A 268 -25.42 -27.23 11.69
CA PRO A 268 -26.68 -26.69 11.20
C PRO A 268 -26.44 -25.64 10.10
N ALA A 269 -27.44 -25.50 9.22
CA ALA A 269 -27.51 -24.50 8.15
C ALA A 269 -27.44 -23.05 8.68
#